data_AF-A0A3M1ITM6-F1
#
_entry.id   AF-A0A3M1ITM6-F1
#
_cell.length_a   1.000
_cell.length_b   1.000
_cell.length_c   1.000
_cell.angle_alpha   90.00
_cell.angle_beta   90.00
_cell.angle_gamma   90.00
#
_symmetry.space_group_name_H-M   'P 1'
#
loop_
_entity.id
_entity.type
_entity.pdbx_description
1 polymer ?
#
loop_
_entity_poly.entity_id
_entity_poly.type
_entity_poly.pdbx_seq_one_letter_code
_entity_poly.pdbx_strand_id
1 'polypeptide(L)'
;MDTGETVHIMLLIILAPLSVVTFGLVAWWFYRQKSGAEEDAQRVANIWAQHEAWGDETCRRIINRQLAAGMTPAMVRLAWDDPAEIHPAGNNTEMWSYPAGGAGQNARSVTFENGKVSGWEGKYVAVAAGLNPYLIVAVLLGLACFLSALTVAVIFIVR
;
A
#
# COMPACT_ATOMS: atom_id res chain seq x y z
N MET A 1 25.09 46.51 12.90
CA MET A 1 24.67 45.12 12.64
C MET A 1 23.80 45.21 11.40
N ASP A 2 24.33 44.73 10.28
CA ASP A 2 23.74 45.00 8.97
C ASP A 2 22.45 44.19 8.81
N THR A 3 21.40 44.83 8.32
CA THR A 3 20.06 44.20 8.26
C THR A 3 20.06 42.98 7.34
N GLY A 4 20.96 42.94 6.34
CA GLY A 4 21.14 41.79 5.44
C GLY A 4 21.69 40.52 6.12
N GLU A 5 22.66 40.63 7.04
CA GLU A 5 23.22 39.46 7.73
C GLU A 5 22.20 38.82 8.69
N THR A 6 21.36 39.65 9.30
CA THR A 6 20.36 39.20 10.27
C THR A 6 19.25 38.38 9.58
N VAL A 7 18.85 38.79 8.38
CA VAL A 7 17.85 38.06 7.55
C VAL A 7 18.43 36.73 7.06
N HIS A 8 19.71 36.67 6.67
CA HIS A 8 20.35 35.43 6.26
C HIS A 8 20.47 34.41 7.39
N ILE A 9 20.85 34.84 8.59
CA ILE A 9 20.93 33.96 9.76
C ILE A 9 19.53 33.42 10.11
N MET A 10 18.50 34.26 10.08
CA MET A 10 17.11 33.81 10.30
C MET A 10 16.64 32.80 9.24
N LEU A 11 16.99 33.01 7.96
CA LEU A 11 16.59 32.09 6.88
C LEU A 11 17.23 30.71 7.04
N LEU A 12 18.50 30.63 7.42
CA LEU A 12 19.20 29.36 7.65
C LEU A 12 18.65 28.60 8.85
N ILE A 13 18.29 29.31 9.93
CA ILE A 13 17.69 28.71 11.13
C ILE A 13 16.33 28.08 10.83
N ILE A 14 15.57 28.63 9.87
CA ILE A 14 14.26 28.10 9.48
C ILE A 14 14.37 26.99 8.43
N LEU A 15 15.25 27.14 7.44
CA LEU A 15 15.37 26.17 6.34
C LEU A 15 16.10 24.87 6.74
N ALA A 16 17.08 24.93 7.64
CA ALA A 16 17.80 23.74 8.10
C ALA A 16 16.89 22.68 8.75
N PRO A 17 16.04 23.00 9.74
CA PRO A 17 15.14 22.00 10.35
C PRO A 17 14.06 21.51 9.38
N LEU A 18 13.58 22.37 8.47
CA LEU A 18 12.63 21.97 7.42
C LEU A 18 13.24 20.89 6.52
N SER A 19 14.51 21.03 6.13
CA SER A 19 15.19 20.03 5.30
C SER A 19 15.30 18.68 6.02
N VAL A 20 15.71 18.65 7.29
CA VAL A 20 15.83 17.42 8.09
C VAL A 20 14.48 16.72 8.24
N VAL A 21 13.39 17.46 8.47
CA VAL A 21 12.05 16.88 8.55
C VAL A 21 11.63 16.27 7.21
N THR A 22 11.89 16.95 6.09
CA THR A 22 11.55 16.41 4.76
C THR A 22 12.34 15.15 4.42
N PHE A 23 13.65 15.10 4.69
CA PHE A 23 14.46 13.89 4.47
C PHE A 23 14.02 12.75 5.39
N GLY A 24 13.68 13.02 6.64
CA GLY A 24 13.16 12.04 7.58
C GLY A 24 11.84 11.43 7.12
N LEU A 25 10.90 12.25 6.62
CA LEU A 25 9.62 11.78 6.10
C LEU A 25 9.79 10.93 4.83
N VAL A 26 10.69 11.32 3.92
CA VAL A 26 11.00 10.54 2.71
C VAL A 26 11.64 9.20 3.07
N ALA A 27 12.63 9.19 3.97
CA ALA A 27 13.28 7.96 4.43
C ALA A 27 12.31 7.01 5.15
N TRP A 28 11.44 7.55 6.02
CA TRP A 28 10.39 6.77 6.69
C TRP A 28 9.40 6.17 5.68
N TRP A 29 9.01 6.93 4.65
CA TRP A 29 8.13 6.44 3.60
C TRP A 29 8.76 5.31 2.78
N PHE A 30 10.03 5.45 2.38
CA PHE A 30 10.78 4.38 1.70
C PHE A 30 10.93 3.14 2.58
N TYR A 31 11.21 3.30 3.87
CA TYR A 31 11.27 2.20 4.81
C TYR A 31 9.94 1.44 4.89
N ARG A 32 8.82 2.18 4.97
CA ARG A 32 7.47 1.60 5.00
C ARG A 32 7.10 0.89 3.70
N GLN A 33 7.52 1.42 2.56
CA GLN A 33 7.30 0.77 1.27
C GLN A 33 8.07 -0.56 1.18
N LYS A 34 9.32 -0.57 1.66
CA LYS A 34 10.16 -1.76 1.64
C LYS A 34 9.62 -2.85 2.58
N SER A 35 9.19 -2.49 3.78
CA SER A 35 8.65 -3.47 4.74
C SER A 35 7.40 -4.17 4.21
N GLY A 36 6.51 -3.44 3.54
CA GLY A 36 5.33 -4.05 2.91
C GLY A 36 5.69 -4.97 1.73
N ALA A 37 6.70 -4.59 0.93
CA ALA A 37 7.14 -5.38 -0.21
C ALA A 37 7.78 -6.72 0.19
N GLU A 38 8.53 -6.76 1.30
CA GLU A 38 9.13 -8.00 1.82
C GLU A 38 8.06 -8.98 2.32
N GLU A 39 7.04 -8.47 3.03
CA GLU A 39 5.90 -9.27 3.49
C GLU A 39 5.07 -9.84 2.32
N ASP A 40 4.79 -9.01 1.32
CA ASP A 40 4.08 -9.44 0.10
C ASP A 40 4.88 -10.48 -0.68
N ALA A 41 6.20 -10.32 -0.80
CA ALA A 41 7.07 -11.29 -1.48
C ALA A 41 7.08 -12.64 -0.76
N GLN A 42 7.15 -12.65 0.57
CA GLN A 42 7.08 -13.87 1.36
C GLN A 42 5.71 -14.56 1.22
N ARG A 43 4.61 -13.79 1.21
CA ARG A 43 3.26 -14.34 0.97
C ARG A 43 3.19 -15.02 -0.39
N VAL A 44 3.66 -14.34 -1.44
CA VAL A 44 3.66 -14.87 -2.81
C VAL A 44 4.52 -16.13 -2.91
N ALA A 45 5.69 -16.16 -2.27
CA ALA A 45 6.55 -17.33 -2.22
C ALA A 45 5.86 -18.53 -1.52
N ASN A 46 5.17 -18.28 -0.40
CA ASN A 46 4.42 -19.33 0.31
C ASN A 46 3.26 -19.89 -0.54
N ILE A 47 2.59 -19.05 -1.34
CA ILE A 47 1.54 -19.48 -2.26
C ILE A 47 2.13 -20.32 -3.41
N TRP A 48 3.27 -19.92 -3.97
CA TRP A 48 3.95 -20.69 -5.02
C TRP A 48 4.53 -22.02 -4.52
N ALA A 49 4.89 -22.11 -3.24
CA ALA A 49 5.29 -23.39 -2.64
C ALA A 49 4.17 -24.46 -2.70
N GLN A 50 2.91 -24.02 -2.79
CA GLN A 50 1.73 -24.90 -2.88
C GLN A 50 1.26 -25.16 -4.31
N HIS A 51 2.02 -24.69 -5.33
CA HIS A 51 1.58 -24.76 -6.74
C HIS A 51 1.35 -26.19 -7.23
N GLU A 52 2.13 -27.18 -6.79
CA GLU A 52 1.96 -28.58 -7.20
C GLU A 52 0.60 -29.14 -6.76
N ALA A 53 0.09 -28.69 -5.61
CA ALA A 53 -1.19 -29.16 -5.06
C ALA A 53 -2.40 -28.40 -5.65
N TRP A 54 -2.22 -27.12 -6.00
CA TRP A 54 -3.34 -26.22 -6.31
C TRP A 54 -3.43 -25.82 -7.80
N GLY A 55 -2.32 -25.93 -8.53
CA GLY A 55 -2.17 -25.50 -9.91
C GLY A 55 -1.90 -24.00 -10.07
N ASP A 56 -1.22 -23.65 -11.16
CA ASP A 56 -0.76 -22.29 -11.46
C ASP A 56 -1.89 -21.25 -11.50
N GLU A 57 -3.03 -21.61 -12.06
CA GLU A 57 -4.18 -20.72 -12.22
C GLU A 57 -4.79 -20.34 -10.86
N THR A 58 -4.88 -21.31 -9.94
CA THR A 58 -5.37 -21.09 -8.58
C THR A 58 -4.41 -20.19 -7.82
N CYS A 59 -3.10 -20.45 -7.89
CA CYS A 59 -2.08 -19.62 -7.26
C CYS A 59 -2.12 -18.18 -7.79
N ARG A 60 -2.23 -17.99 -9.11
CA ARG A 60 -2.36 -16.65 -9.71
C ARG A 60 -3.59 -15.91 -9.21
N ARG A 61 -4.73 -16.59 -9.07
CA ARG A 61 -5.96 -15.98 -8.54
C ARG A 61 -5.80 -15.54 -7.11
N ILE A 62 -5.24 -16.39 -6.24
CA ILE A 62 -4.99 -16.07 -4.83
C ILE A 62 -4.04 -14.86 -4.72
N ILE A 63 -2.95 -14.84 -5.50
CA ILE A 63 -2.01 -13.70 -5.54
C ILE A 63 -2.73 -12.41 -5.95
N ASN A 64 -3.63 -12.48 -6.92
CA ASN A 64 -4.44 -11.35 -7.36
C ASN A 64 -5.65 -11.06 -6.46
N ARG A 65 -5.76 -11.70 -5.29
CA ARG A 65 -6.89 -11.60 -4.35
C ARG A 65 -8.25 -11.91 -4.99
N GLN A 66 -8.26 -12.82 -5.95
CA GLN A 66 -9.46 -13.32 -6.64
C GLN A 66 -9.88 -14.67 -6.09
N LEU A 67 -11.19 -14.88 -5.99
CA LEU A 67 -11.78 -16.14 -5.56
C LEU A 67 -12.24 -16.94 -6.78
N ALA A 68 -12.32 -18.25 -6.60
CA ALA A 68 -12.91 -19.18 -7.55
C ALA A 68 -13.77 -20.20 -6.81
N ALA A 69 -14.80 -20.70 -7.47
CA ALA A 69 -15.62 -21.77 -6.95
C ALA A 69 -14.74 -23.02 -6.69
N GLY A 70 -14.99 -23.71 -5.58
CA GLY A 70 -14.23 -24.90 -5.20
C GLY A 70 -12.97 -24.65 -4.36
N MET A 71 -12.57 -23.40 -4.14
CA MET A 71 -11.46 -23.06 -3.23
C MET A 71 -11.78 -23.48 -1.79
N THR A 72 -10.76 -23.86 -1.03
CA THR A 72 -10.90 -24.22 0.39
C THR A 72 -10.83 -22.97 1.28
N PRO A 73 -11.33 -23.03 2.52
CA PRO A 73 -11.25 -21.92 3.47
C PRO A 73 -9.81 -21.41 3.68
N ALA A 74 -8.82 -22.30 3.67
CA ALA A 74 -7.40 -21.93 3.77
C ALA A 74 -6.92 -21.09 2.57
N MET A 75 -7.34 -21.43 1.34
CA MET A 75 -7.01 -20.64 0.15
C MET A 75 -7.65 -19.25 0.20
N VAL A 76 -8.89 -19.17 0.69
CA VAL A 76 -9.59 -17.88 0.84
C VAL A 76 -8.89 -16.99 1.86
N ARG A 77 -8.42 -17.54 2.99
CA ARG A 77 -7.63 -16.77 3.96
C ARG A 77 -6.33 -16.23 3.37
N LEU A 78 -5.69 -16.98 2.47
CA LEU A 78 -4.50 -16.49 1.78
C LEU A 78 -4.81 -15.35 0.79
N ALA A 79 -6.02 -15.31 0.24
CA ALA A 79 -6.43 -14.28 -0.71
C ALA A 79 -6.97 -13.01 -0.02
N TRP A 80 -7.84 -13.19 0.98
CA TRP A 80 -8.65 -12.13 1.60
C TRP A 80 -8.33 -11.92 3.09
N ASP A 81 -7.29 -12.55 3.60
CA ASP A 81 -6.88 -12.52 5.01
C ASP A 81 -7.94 -13.18 5.93
N ASP A 82 -7.89 -12.92 7.23
CA ASP A 82 -8.84 -13.51 8.18
C ASP A 82 -10.22 -12.82 8.11
N PRO A 83 -11.32 -13.60 8.18
CA PRO A 83 -12.67 -13.03 8.21
C PRO A 83 -12.91 -12.27 9.51
N ALA A 84 -13.74 -11.22 9.47
CA ALA A 84 -14.19 -10.52 10.66
C ALA A 84 -15.20 -11.37 11.44
N GLU A 85 -16.17 -11.97 10.74
CA GLU A 85 -17.18 -12.82 11.36
C GLU A 85 -17.43 -14.08 10.53
N ILE A 86 -17.76 -15.16 11.21
CA ILE A 86 -18.11 -16.45 10.62
C ILE A 86 -19.53 -16.79 11.06
N HIS A 87 -20.46 -16.80 10.12
CA HIS A 87 -21.86 -17.14 10.35
C HIS A 87 -22.16 -18.55 9.84
N PRO A 88 -22.54 -19.50 10.70
CA PRO A 88 -23.06 -20.78 10.25
C PRO A 88 -24.44 -20.56 9.61
N ALA A 89 -24.61 -20.98 8.35
CA ALA A 89 -25.84 -20.75 7.57
C ALA A 89 -26.67 -22.03 7.34
N GLY A 90 -26.30 -23.16 7.96
CA GLY A 90 -27.00 -24.43 7.87
C GLY A 90 -26.06 -25.64 7.89
N ASN A 91 -26.57 -26.83 7.56
CA ASN A 91 -25.76 -28.06 7.48
C ASN A 91 -24.66 -27.92 6.42
N ASN A 92 -23.40 -27.87 6.88
CA ASN A 92 -22.19 -27.71 6.06
C ASN A 92 -22.12 -26.40 5.24
N THR A 93 -22.94 -25.40 5.58
CA THR A 93 -22.86 -24.08 4.95
C THR A 93 -22.35 -23.07 5.97
N GLU A 94 -21.26 -22.41 5.64
CA GLU A 94 -20.71 -21.31 6.44
C GLU A 94 -20.56 -20.07 5.56
N MET A 95 -20.93 -18.91 6.09
CA MET A 95 -20.79 -17.62 5.43
C MET A 95 -19.80 -16.79 6.22
N TRP A 96 -18.73 -16.37 5.57
CA TRP A 96 -17.72 -15.53 6.19
C TRP A 96 -17.90 -14.10 5.72
N SER A 97 -17.84 -13.16 6.66
CA SER A 97 -17.91 -11.72 6.38
C SER A 97 -16.53 -11.09 6.57
N TYR A 98 -16.19 -10.20 5.66
CA TYR A 98 -14.92 -9.48 5.66
C TYR A 98 -15.17 -7.98 5.80
N PRO A 99 -14.38 -7.30 6.66
CA PRO A 99 -14.59 -5.88 6.91
C PRO A 99 -14.24 -5.07 5.65
N ALA A 100 -15.07 -4.08 5.34
CA ALA A 100 -14.80 -3.10 4.31
C ALA A 100 -13.66 -2.19 4.77
N GLY A 101 -12.41 -2.47 4.37
CA GLY A 101 -11.24 -1.87 5.04
C GLY A 101 -10.01 -1.55 4.19
N GLY A 102 -10.03 -1.78 2.88
CA GLY A 102 -8.93 -1.39 1.98
C GLY A 102 -9.45 -0.62 0.78
N ALA A 103 -8.71 0.38 0.31
CA ALA A 103 -9.05 1.29 -0.80
C ALA A 103 -10.02 0.68 -1.84
N GLY A 104 -11.30 1.07 -1.78
CA GLY A 104 -12.34 0.70 -2.76
C GLY A 104 -13.13 -0.59 -2.49
N GLN A 105 -13.09 -1.15 -1.27
CA GLN A 105 -13.76 -2.42 -0.97
C GLN A 105 -15.11 -2.22 -0.25
N ASN A 106 -16.20 -2.65 -0.88
CA ASN A 106 -17.48 -2.89 -0.20
C ASN A 106 -17.34 -4.14 0.71
N ALA A 107 -18.21 -4.26 1.71
CA ALA A 107 -18.31 -5.46 2.54
C ALA A 107 -18.37 -6.70 1.64
N ARG A 108 -17.50 -7.68 1.92
CA ARG A 108 -17.41 -8.91 1.13
C ARG A 108 -17.91 -10.06 1.97
N SER A 109 -18.79 -10.87 1.39
CA SER A 109 -19.20 -12.14 1.98
C SER A 109 -18.75 -13.27 1.06
N VAL A 110 -18.36 -14.39 1.64
CA VAL A 110 -18.11 -15.62 0.90
C VAL A 110 -18.91 -16.73 1.56
N THR A 111 -19.58 -17.53 0.75
CA THR A 111 -20.34 -18.69 1.16
C THR A 111 -19.54 -19.92 0.82
N PHE A 112 -19.37 -20.79 1.81
CA PHE A 112 -18.82 -22.11 1.65
C PHE A 112 -19.93 -23.13 1.82
N GLU A 113 -19.94 -24.13 0.95
CA GLU A 113 -20.76 -25.33 1.06
C GLU A 113 -19.84 -26.54 1.06
N ASN A 114 -19.99 -27.41 2.07
CA ASN A 114 -19.14 -28.59 2.25
C ASN A 114 -17.63 -28.25 2.29
N GLY A 115 -17.28 -27.13 2.93
CA GLY A 115 -15.89 -26.68 3.06
C GLY A 115 -15.25 -26.21 1.75
N LYS A 116 -16.07 -25.81 0.76
CA LYS A 116 -15.61 -25.25 -0.52
C LYS A 116 -16.41 -24.01 -0.87
N VAL A 117 -15.77 -23.03 -1.49
CA VAL A 117 -16.45 -21.81 -1.95
C VAL A 117 -17.55 -22.16 -2.95
N SER A 118 -18.81 -21.82 -2.62
CA SER A 118 -19.97 -21.94 -3.50
C SER A 118 -20.35 -20.61 -4.13
N GLY A 119 -20.12 -19.49 -3.43
CA GLY A 119 -20.42 -18.14 -3.93
C GLY A 119 -19.74 -17.05 -3.12
N TRP A 120 -19.69 -15.83 -3.66
CA TRP A 120 -19.19 -14.66 -2.95
C TRP A 120 -19.86 -13.38 -3.47
N GLU A 121 -20.03 -12.42 -2.57
CA GLU A 121 -20.58 -11.11 -2.86
C GLU A 121 -19.48 -10.05 -2.70
N GLY A 122 -19.21 -9.31 -3.77
CA GLY A 122 -18.20 -8.27 -3.78
C GLY A 122 -17.90 -7.77 -5.20
N LYS A 123 -17.99 -6.46 -5.41
CA LYS A 123 -17.61 -5.83 -6.69
C LYS A 123 -16.09 -5.66 -6.72
N TYR A 124 -15.42 -6.29 -7.68
CA TYR A 124 -13.99 -6.05 -7.93
C TYR A 124 -13.82 -4.61 -8.41
N VAL A 125 -13.36 -3.71 -7.54
CA VAL A 125 -12.79 -2.44 -7.99
C VAL A 125 -11.32 -2.73 -8.22
N ALA A 126 -10.90 -2.72 -9.49
CA ALA A 126 -9.47 -2.69 -9.79
C ALA A 126 -8.88 -1.53 -8.99
N VAL A 127 -8.00 -1.84 -8.03
CA VAL A 127 -7.22 -0.80 -7.36
C VAL A 127 -6.35 -0.23 -8.46
N ALA A 128 -6.79 0.89 -9.04
CA ALA A 128 -5.97 1.68 -9.93
C ALA A 128 -4.68 1.91 -9.17
N ALA A 129 -3.58 1.37 -9.69
CA ALA A 129 -2.25 1.60 -9.16
C ALA A 129 -2.16 3.10 -8.87
N GLY A 130 -2.12 3.44 -7.58
CA GLY A 130 -2.08 4.82 -7.14
C GLY A 130 -0.96 5.52 -7.90
N LEU A 131 -1.22 6.77 -8.30
CA LEU A 131 -0.27 7.70 -8.90
C LEU A 131 1.18 7.29 -8.66
N ASN A 132 1.90 7.03 -9.75
CA ASN A 132 3.26 6.53 -9.71
C ASN A 132 4.07 7.31 -8.66
N PRO A 133 4.48 6.69 -7.55
CA PRO A 133 5.10 7.40 -6.43
C PRO A 133 6.43 8.04 -6.83
N TYR A 134 7.09 7.53 -7.88
CA TYR A 134 8.28 8.18 -8.46
C TYR A 134 7.95 9.55 -9.06
N LEU A 135 6.74 9.75 -9.57
CA LEU A 135 6.28 11.03 -10.09
C LEU A 135 6.07 12.05 -8.96
N ILE A 136 5.53 11.60 -7.82
CA ILE A 136 5.34 12.44 -6.62
C ILE A 136 6.70 12.84 -6.05
N VAL A 137 7.62 11.88 -5.91
CA VAL A 137 8.99 12.13 -5.43
C VAL A 137 9.76 13.04 -6.39
N ALA A 138 9.63 12.85 -7.71
CA ALA A 138 10.26 13.71 -8.71
C ALA A 138 9.74 15.16 -8.65
N VAL A 139 8.43 15.35 -8.45
CA VAL A 139 7.83 16.69 -8.28
C VAL A 139 8.35 17.35 -7.01
N LEU A 140 8.42 16.64 -5.89
CA LEU A 140 8.92 17.17 -4.62
C LEU A 140 10.42 17.52 -4.67
N LEU A 141 11.24 16.65 -5.28
CA LEU A 141 12.67 16.91 -5.52
C LEU A 141 12.87 18.11 -6.46
N GLY A 142 12.10 18.19 -7.54
CA GLY A 142 12.12 19.33 -8.46
C GLY A 142 11.79 20.64 -7.77
N LEU A 143 10.78 20.64 -6.90
CA LEU A 143 10.40 21.81 -6.12
C LEU A 143 11.47 22.21 -5.10
N ALA A 144 12.12 21.23 -4.46
CA ALA A 144 13.23 21.48 -3.53
C ALA A 144 14.46 22.06 -4.24
N CYS A 145 14.81 21.56 -5.43
CA CYS A 145 15.88 22.11 -6.25
C CYS A 145 15.56 23.53 -6.76
N PHE A 146 14.30 23.80 -7.09
CA PHE A 146 13.87 25.13 -7.51
C PHE A 146 13.96 26.15 -6.37
N LEU A 147 13.54 25.78 -5.16
CA LEU A 147 13.63 26.64 -3.98
C LEU A 147 15.09 26.91 -3.57
N SER A 148 15.98 25.93 -3.67
CA SER A 148 17.41 26.13 -3.39
C SER A 148 18.07 27.02 -4.45
N ALA A 149 17.75 26.85 -5.73
CA ALA A 149 18.21 27.73 -6.80
C ALA A 149 17.70 29.17 -6.64
N LEU A 150 16.44 29.35 -6.22
CA LEU A 150 15.87 30.67 -5.91
C LEU A 150 16.62 31.34 -4.76
N THR A 151 16.97 30.59 -3.72
CA THR A 151 17.75 31.10 -2.58
C THR A 151 19.13 31.60 -3.04
N VAL A 152 19.82 30.86 -3.92
CA VAL A 152 21.11 31.27 -4.49
C VAL A 152 20.97 32.49 -5.41
N ALA A 153 19.92 32.55 -6.22
CA ALA A 153 19.68 33.69 -7.12
C ALA A 153 19.39 34.99 -6.34
N VAL A 154 18.62 34.93 -5.26
CA VAL A 154 18.38 36.08 -4.38
C VAL A 154 19.66 36.55 -3.69
N ILE A 155 20.53 35.63 -3.26
CA ILE A 155 21.86 35.97 -2.71
C ILE A 155 22.72 36.75 -3.73
N PHE A 156 22.64 36.38 -5.01
CA PHE A 156 23.39 37.06 -6.08
C PHE A 156 22.82 38.44 -6.46
N ILE A 157 21.54 38.70 -6.22
CA ILE A 157 20.89 39.98 -6.54
C ILE A 157 21.09 41.01 -5.42
N VAL A 158 21.22 40.56 -4.17
CA VAL A 158 21.37 41.43 -2.97
C VAL A 158 22.84 41.80 -2.70
N ARG A 159 23.79 41.15 -3.37
CA ARG A 159 25.23 41.40 -3.25
C ARG A 159 25.71 42.36 -4.33
#